data_AF-A0A5E4QPM0-F1
#
_entry.id   AF-A0A5E4QPM0-F1
#
_cell.length_a   1.000
_cell.length_b   1.000
_cell.length_c   1.000
_cell.angle_alpha   90.00
_cell.angle_beta   90.00
_cell.angle_gamma   90.00
#
_symmetry.space_group_name_H-M   'P 1'
#
loop_
_entity.id
_entity.type
_entity.pdbx_description
1 polymer ?
#
loop_
_entity_poly.entity_id
_entity_poly.type
_entity_poly.pdbx_seq_one_letter_code
_entity_poly.pdbx_strand_id
1 'polypeptide(L)'
;MRILGKEHLLEKAPEQSWLSSIPYDFQSATHAPANFICSSCELGASTVQPIQDHLWQRSLVMGHNSELTGSDIKTVHLLYSDQCRARIGTDL
;
A
#
# COMPACT_ATOMS: atom_id res chain seq x y z
N MET A 1 -4.30 32.04 9.33
CA MET A 1 -3.58 30.76 9.47
C MET A 1 -4.20 29.78 8.48
N ARG A 2 -3.49 29.37 7.43
CA ARG A 2 -4.00 28.38 6.47
C ARG A 2 -3.86 27.02 7.13
N ILE A 3 -4.97 26.39 7.48
CA ILE A 3 -4.95 24.96 7.83
C ILE A 3 -4.70 24.23 6.52
N LEU A 4 -3.48 23.73 6.31
CA LEU A 4 -3.20 22.77 5.26
C LEU A 4 -3.89 21.47 5.67
N GLY A 5 -4.73 20.92 4.80
CA GLY A 5 -5.37 19.63 5.06
C GLY A 5 -4.38 18.46 4.92
N LYS A 6 -4.89 17.25 5.10
CA LYS A 6 -4.12 16.00 5.07
C LYS A 6 -4.11 15.34 3.68
N GLU A 7 -4.56 16.03 2.65
CA GLU A 7 -4.75 15.51 1.30
C GLU A 7 -3.42 15.07 0.67
N HIS A 8 -2.30 15.67 1.07
CA HIS A 8 -0.95 15.28 0.63
C HIS A 8 -0.61 13.80 0.96
N LEU A 9 -1.30 13.18 1.94
CA LEU A 9 -1.14 11.77 2.27
C LEU A 9 -1.80 10.83 1.26
N LEU A 10 -2.58 11.36 0.31
CA LEU A 10 -3.20 10.62 -0.80
C LEU A 10 -2.46 10.85 -2.13
N GLU A 11 -1.37 11.61 -2.12
CA GLU A 11 -0.57 11.82 -3.32
C GLU A 11 0.07 10.50 -3.76
N LYS A 12 -0.03 10.23 -5.08
CA LYS A 12 0.60 9.05 -5.67
C LYS A 12 2.12 9.19 -5.58
N ALA A 13 2.79 8.07 -5.38
CA ALA A 13 4.23 8.00 -5.58
C ALA A 13 4.60 8.42 -7.03
N PRO A 14 5.80 8.97 -7.28
CA PRO A 14 6.26 9.29 -8.62
C PRO A 14 6.21 8.08 -9.56
N GLU A 15 5.85 8.28 -10.83
CA GLU A 15 5.68 7.17 -11.78
C GLU A 15 6.93 6.31 -11.94
N GLN A 16 8.13 6.90 -11.84
CA GLN A 16 9.39 6.15 -11.92
C GLN A 16 9.60 5.13 -10.78
N SER A 17 8.83 5.21 -9.69
CA SER A 17 8.90 4.24 -8.58
C SER A 17 7.84 3.16 -8.66
N TRP A 18 7.01 3.14 -9.71
CA TRP A 18 5.93 2.16 -9.84
C TRP A 18 6.47 0.81 -10.32
N LEU A 19 6.06 -0.26 -9.64
CA LEU A 19 6.44 -1.63 -9.98
C LEU A 19 5.34 -2.31 -10.80
N SER A 20 5.40 -2.16 -12.13
CA SER A 20 4.39 -2.70 -13.06
C SER A 20 4.25 -4.23 -13.06
N SER A 21 5.26 -4.95 -12.55
CA SER A 21 5.28 -6.41 -12.47
C SER A 21 4.61 -6.98 -11.22
N ILE A 22 4.17 -6.11 -10.30
CA ILE A 22 3.47 -6.48 -9.07
C ILE A 22 2.04 -5.94 -9.14
N PRO A 23 1.01 -6.82 -9.09
CA PRO A 23 -0.37 -6.37 -9.12
C PRO A 23 -0.72 -5.59 -7.84
N TYR A 24 -1.72 -4.70 -7.93
CA TYR A 24 -2.25 -3.99 -6.77
C TYR A 24 -2.84 -4.96 -5.75
N ASP A 25 -2.44 -4.82 -4.48
CA ASP A 25 -2.82 -5.74 -3.42
C ASP A 25 -3.57 -5.01 -2.29
N PHE A 26 -4.89 -5.21 -2.23
CA PHE A 26 -5.76 -4.65 -1.19
C PHE A 26 -5.44 -5.17 0.22
N GLN A 27 -4.72 -6.28 0.34
CA GLN A 27 -4.35 -6.90 1.62
C GLN A 27 -2.89 -6.63 1.99
N SER A 28 -2.14 -5.87 1.18
CA SER A 28 -0.77 -5.47 1.51
C SER A 28 -0.70 -4.89 2.92
N ALA A 29 0.35 -5.24 3.66
CA ALA A 29 0.62 -4.68 4.98
C ALA A 29 0.83 -3.15 4.96
N THR A 30 1.09 -2.59 3.78
CA THR A 30 1.28 -1.13 3.58
C THR A 30 0.03 -0.41 3.12
N HIS A 31 -1.06 -1.15 2.82
CA HIS A 31 -2.29 -0.55 2.33
C HIS A 31 -3.00 0.23 3.45
N ALA A 32 -3.41 1.47 3.20
CA ALA A 32 -4.19 2.26 4.16
C ALA A 32 -5.63 1.71 4.31
N PRO A 33 -6.28 1.84 5.48
CA PRO A 33 -7.67 1.41 5.63
C PRO A 33 -8.63 2.26 4.78
N ALA A 34 -9.82 1.73 4.48
CA ALA A 34 -10.78 2.43 3.63
C ALA A 34 -11.23 3.81 4.18
N ASN A 35 -11.21 3.97 5.51
CA ASN A 35 -11.54 5.20 6.22
C ASN A 35 -10.30 6.05 6.58
N PHE A 36 -9.14 5.79 5.97
CA PHE A 36 -7.92 6.53 6.22
C PHE A 36 -8.16 8.05 6.11
N ILE A 37 -7.69 8.82 7.10
CA ILE A 37 -7.83 10.29 7.19
C ILE A 37 -9.27 10.84 7.05
N CYS A 38 -10.30 10.04 7.33
CA CYS A 38 -11.69 10.50 7.32
C CYS A 38 -11.91 11.61 8.38
N SER A 39 -12.74 12.61 8.05
CA SER A 39 -12.98 13.77 8.90
C SER A 39 -13.85 13.48 10.14
N SER A 40 -14.86 12.62 10.02
CA SER A 40 -15.79 12.28 11.10
C SER A 40 -15.88 10.77 11.42
N CYS A 41 -15.29 9.90 10.60
CA CYS A 41 -15.26 8.44 10.75
C CYS A 41 -16.61 7.80 11.11
N GLU A 42 -17.72 8.37 10.65
CA GLU A 42 -19.06 7.79 10.83
C GLU A 42 -19.16 6.42 10.14
N LEU A 43 -20.12 5.60 10.57
CA LEU A 43 -20.31 4.27 10.00
C LEU A 43 -20.56 4.38 8.47
N GLY A 44 -19.68 3.79 7.67
CA GLY A 44 -19.72 3.84 6.21
C GLY A 44 -18.92 4.98 5.58
N ALA A 45 -18.36 5.90 6.37
CA ALA A 45 -17.49 6.94 5.84
C ALA A 45 -16.18 6.32 5.30
N SER A 46 -15.87 6.62 4.05
CA SER A 46 -14.69 6.10 3.34
C SER A 46 -13.97 7.22 2.60
N THR A 47 -12.64 7.17 2.63
CA THR A 47 -11.75 8.05 1.88
C THR A 47 -11.14 7.32 0.68
N VAL A 48 -11.00 6.00 0.78
CA VAL A 48 -10.47 5.14 -0.28
C VAL A 48 -11.52 4.11 -0.66
N GLN A 49 -11.86 4.04 -1.95
CA GLN A 49 -12.80 3.07 -2.51
C GLN A 49 -12.15 2.32 -3.68
N PRO A 50 -12.31 0.99 -3.75
CA PRO A 50 -11.96 0.23 -4.96
C PRO A 50 -12.77 0.75 -6.15
N ILE A 51 -12.12 0.96 -7.30
CA ILE A 51 -12.79 1.44 -8.53
C ILE A 51 -13.74 0.38 -9.10
N GLN A 52 -13.45 -0.90 -8.89
CA GLN A 52 -14.27 -2.00 -9.39
C GLN A 52 -15.42 -2.28 -8.41
N ASP A 53 -16.66 -2.08 -8.84
CA ASP A 53 -17.86 -2.27 -8.01
C ASP A 53 -17.93 -3.64 -7.32
N HIS A 54 -17.56 -4.71 -8.02
CA HIS A 54 -17.55 -6.08 -7.48
C HIS A 54 -16.46 -6.33 -6.42
N LEU A 55 -15.63 -5.32 -6.11
CA LEU A 55 -14.60 -5.35 -5.09
C LEU A 55 -14.93 -4.48 -3.88
N TRP A 56 -16.15 -3.93 -3.75
CA TRP A 56 -16.54 -3.09 -2.62
C TRP A 56 -16.21 -3.74 -1.26
N GLN A 57 -16.36 -5.06 -1.13
CA GLN A 57 -16.07 -5.83 0.08
C GLN A 57 -14.60 -5.78 0.49
N ARG A 58 -13.68 -5.40 -0.41
CA ARG A 58 -12.27 -5.19 -0.09
C ARG A 58 -12.08 -4.04 0.90
N SER A 59 -12.99 -3.06 0.92
CA SER A 59 -12.99 -1.98 1.90
C SER A 59 -13.04 -2.47 3.35
N LEU A 60 -13.57 -3.68 3.59
CA LEU A 60 -13.65 -4.31 4.92
C LEU A 60 -12.31 -4.89 5.40
N VAL A 61 -11.35 -5.14 4.50
CA VAL A 61 -10.06 -5.81 4.82
C VAL A 61 -8.83 -4.94 4.58
N MET A 62 -8.96 -3.87 3.81
CA MET A 62 -7.87 -2.93 3.53
C MET A 62 -7.28 -2.38 4.82
N GLY A 63 -5.95 -2.41 4.97
CA GLY A 63 -5.23 -1.86 6.12
C GLY A 63 -5.46 -2.54 7.46
N HIS A 64 -6.03 -3.76 7.47
CA HIS A 64 -6.25 -4.55 8.69
C HIS A 64 -5.32 -5.77 8.76
N ASN A 65 -4.30 -5.85 7.89
CA ASN A 65 -3.38 -6.98 7.83
C ASN A 65 -2.08 -6.68 8.59
N SER A 66 -1.65 -7.60 9.44
CA SER A 66 -0.40 -7.53 10.20
C SER A 66 0.72 -8.38 9.60
N GLU A 67 0.41 -9.20 8.59
CA GLU A 67 1.35 -10.09 7.93
C GLU A 67 1.65 -9.61 6.50
N LEU A 68 2.87 -9.88 6.03
CA LEU A 68 3.25 -9.58 4.66
C LEU A 68 2.52 -10.53 3.70
N THR A 69 1.88 -9.97 2.68
CA THR A 69 1.32 -10.79 1.60
C THR A 69 2.43 -11.32 0.68
N GLY A 70 2.07 -12.24 -0.21
CA GLY A 70 3.00 -12.67 -1.27
C GLY A 70 3.48 -11.51 -2.15
N SER A 71 2.63 -10.50 -2.38
CA SER A 71 2.99 -9.29 -3.14
C SER A 71 4.00 -8.43 -2.39
N ASP A 72 3.83 -8.26 -1.07
CA ASP A 72 4.77 -7.54 -0.22
C ASP A 72 6.14 -8.22 -0.20
N ILE A 73 6.16 -9.53 0.02
CA ILE A 73 7.38 -10.35 0.03
C ILE A 73 8.11 -10.22 -1.32
N LYS A 74 7.37 -10.38 -2.43
CA LYS A 74 7.95 -10.26 -3.78
C LYS A 74 8.50 -8.86 -4.05
N THR A 75 7.82 -7.81 -3.58
CA THR A 75 8.28 -6.42 -3.70
C THR A 75 9.61 -6.21 -2.99
N VAL A 76 9.74 -6.66 -1.75
CA VAL A 76 11.00 -6.58 -0.99
C VAL A 76 12.13 -7.35 -1.69
N HIS A 77 11.85 -8.56 -2.20
CA HIS A 77 12.83 -9.34 -2.95
C HIS A 77 13.32 -8.63 -4.22
N LEU A 78 12.44 -7.95 -4.95
CA LEU A 78 12.83 -7.18 -6.13
C LEU A 78 13.72 -5.99 -5.77
N LEU A 79 13.34 -5.23 -4.73
CA LEU A 79 14.07 -4.03 -4.31
C LEU A 79 15.45 -4.33 -3.74
N TYR A 80 15.62 -5.47 -3.05
CA TYR A 80 16.86 -5.82 -2.36
C TYR A 80 17.69 -6.90 -3.04
N SER A 81 17.35 -7.28 -4.28
CA SER A 81 18.02 -8.39 -4.97
C SER A 81 19.55 -8.23 -5.06
N ASP A 82 20.02 -7.02 -5.38
CA ASP A 82 21.44 -6.74 -5.54
C ASP A 82 22.17 -6.75 -4.20
N GLN A 83 21.57 -6.18 -3.16
CA GLN A 83 22.11 -6.15 -1.80
C GLN A 83 22.16 -7.56 -1.20
N CYS A 84 21.16 -8.40 -1.48
CA CYS A 84 21.16 -9.81 -1.08
C CYS A 84 22.28 -10.58 -1.79
N ARG A 85 22.46 -10.38 -3.11
CA ARG A 85 23.54 -11.03 -3.87
C ARG A 85 24.93 -10.60 -3.40
N ALA A 86 25.13 -9.31 -3.13
CA ALA A 86 26.40 -8.78 -2.64
C ALA A 86 26.82 -9.42 -1.31
N ARG A 87 25.88 -9.60 -0.37
CA ARG A 87 26.15 -10.23 0.94
C ARG A 87 26.58 -11.70 0.81
N ILE A 88 25.92 -12.46 -0.06
CA ILE A 88 26.28 -13.87 -0.31
C ILE A 88 27.65 -13.96 -1.01
N GLY A 89 27.92 -13.06 -1.95
CA GLY A 89 29.18 -13.04 -2.70
C GLY A 89 30.40 -12.60 -1.88
N THR A 90 30.23 -11.93 -0.75
CA THR A 90 31.32 -11.56 0.17
C THR A 90 31.66 -12.63 1.19
N ASP A 91 30.83 -13.67 1.33
CA ASP A 91 31.03 -14.79 2.26
C ASP A 91 31.75 -16.01 1.60
N LEU A 92 32.23 -15.84 0.36
CA LEU A 92 33.07 -16.80 -0.39
C LEU A 92 34.46 -16.22 -0.65
#